data_AF-A0A9P4HHW1-F1
#
_entry.id   AF-A0A9P4HHW1-F1
#
_cell.length_a   1.000
_cell.length_b   1.000
_cell.length_c   1.000
_cell.angle_alpha   90.00
_cell.angle_beta   90.00
_cell.angle_gamma   90.00
#
_symmetry.space_group_name_H-M   'P 1'
#
loop_
_entity.id
_entity.type
_entity.pdbx_description
1 polymer ?
#
loop_
_entity_poly.entity_id
_entity_poly.type
_entity_poly.pdbx_seq_one_letter_code
_entity_poly.pdbx_strand_id
1 'polypeptide(L)'
;GYNILAHLMGAYPELSIFRRFGALNARNILYLQAELTDLETKLLQAEKVDPESGHINRKIYSRDWRTLSASVDVADGDGTQWRISCVCERSCMNTVRLAGIEADIEPDSAILEQAQITQLSPPNPRDLQFLVKYMRAPSMGNVYLLGPDSDIWEKPNHLDLFAINPKTSDNSLSRLITVVVVDWFHRLVGWRIRV
;
A
#
# COMPACT_ATOMS: atom_id res chain seq x y z
N GLY A 1 -23.78 -2.24 2.69
CA GLY A 1 -22.88 -1.42 3.50
C GLY A 1 -21.90 -0.68 2.61
N TYR A 2 -20.87 -1.38 2.11
CA TYR A 2 -19.77 -0.78 1.34
C TYR A 2 -20.20 0.07 0.15
N ASN A 3 -21.15 -0.38 -0.67
CA ASN A 3 -21.66 0.37 -1.83
C ASN A 3 -22.27 1.73 -1.43
N ILE A 4 -22.98 1.78 -0.31
CA ILE A 4 -23.61 3.01 0.18
C ILE A 4 -22.55 3.94 0.77
N LEU A 5 -21.58 3.40 1.51
CA LEU A 5 -20.44 4.17 2.02
C LEU A 5 -19.58 4.73 0.89
N ALA A 6 -19.29 3.93 -0.15
CA ALA A 6 -18.55 4.37 -1.31
C ALA A 6 -19.28 5.49 -2.07
N HIS A 7 -20.62 5.38 -2.20
CA HIS A 7 -21.41 6.44 -2.80
C HIS A 7 -21.39 7.73 -1.96
N LEU A 8 -21.51 7.61 -0.63
CA LEU A 8 -21.41 8.73 0.31
C LEU A 8 -20.03 9.41 0.22
N MET A 9 -18.95 8.63 0.26
CA MET A 9 -17.57 9.12 0.17
C MET A 9 -17.25 9.74 -1.20
N GLY A 10 -17.81 9.19 -2.29
CA GLY A 10 -17.69 9.77 -3.63
C GLY A 10 -18.44 11.10 -3.78
N ALA A 11 -19.60 11.25 -3.11
CA ALA A 11 -20.35 12.49 -3.10
C ALA A 11 -19.76 13.55 -2.15
N TYR A 12 -19.10 13.12 -1.07
CA TYR A 12 -18.54 13.99 -0.03
C TYR A 12 -17.11 13.54 0.33
N PRO A 13 -16.11 14.05 -0.40
CA PRO A 13 -14.71 13.67 -0.21
C PRO A 13 -14.17 13.90 1.22
N GLU A 14 -14.77 14.81 2.00
CA GLU A 14 -14.46 15.01 3.41
C GLU A 14 -14.77 13.79 4.30
N LEU A 15 -15.70 12.93 3.86
CA LEU A 15 -16.06 11.68 4.55
C LEU A 15 -15.22 10.49 4.07
N SER A 16 -14.34 10.68 3.09
CA SER A 16 -13.38 9.68 2.60
C SER A 16 -12.26 9.48 3.62
N ILE A 17 -12.62 8.83 4.72
CA ILE A 17 -11.79 8.55 5.89
C ILE A 17 -11.39 7.08 5.87
N PHE A 18 -10.08 6.82 5.82
CA PHE A 18 -9.53 5.48 5.68
C PHE A 18 -8.44 5.20 6.72
N ARG A 19 -8.10 3.92 6.87
CA ARG A 19 -6.94 3.51 7.67
C ARG A 19 -5.67 3.59 6.83
N ARG A 20 -4.61 4.17 7.38
CA ARG A 20 -3.28 4.21 6.75
C ARG A 20 -2.49 2.92 6.89
N PHE A 21 -2.88 2.03 7.82
CA PHE A 21 -2.19 0.78 8.13
C PHE A 21 -0.70 0.97 8.45
N GLY A 22 -0.35 2.02 9.21
CA GLY A 22 1.04 2.48 9.31
C GLY A 22 2.00 1.44 9.88
N ALA A 23 1.58 0.67 10.88
CA ALA A 23 2.40 -0.42 11.45
C ALA A 23 2.57 -1.59 10.48
N LEU A 24 1.56 -1.90 9.67
CA LEU A 24 1.63 -2.98 8.68
C LEU A 24 2.54 -2.57 7.51
N ASN A 25 2.40 -1.34 7.02
CA ASN A 25 3.25 -0.82 5.96
C ASN A 25 4.72 -0.74 6.41
N ALA A 26 4.98 -0.23 7.63
CA ALA A 26 6.33 -0.22 8.20
C ALA A 26 6.91 -1.63 8.33
N ARG A 27 6.10 -2.62 8.73
CA ARG A 27 6.53 -4.02 8.80
C ARG A 27 6.91 -4.58 7.43
N ASN A 28 6.14 -4.28 6.39
CA ASN A 28 6.46 -4.71 5.03
C ASN A 28 7.79 -4.10 4.54
N ILE A 29 8.01 -2.80 4.78
CA ILE A 29 9.28 -2.12 4.44
C ILE A 29 10.46 -2.77 5.18
N LEU A 30 10.31 -3.07 6.48
CA LEU A 30 11.36 -3.72 7.26
C LEU A 30 11.72 -5.11 6.74
N TYR A 31 10.74 -5.88 6.25
CA TYR A 31 11.02 -7.18 5.64
C TYR A 31 11.77 -7.06 4.30
N LEU A 32 11.40 -6.10 3.46
CA LEU A 32 12.14 -5.82 2.23
C LEU A 32 13.59 -5.39 2.54
N GLN A 33 13.78 -4.51 3.51
CA GLN A 33 15.11 -4.09 3.94
C GLN A 33 15.94 -5.26 4.47
N ALA A 34 15.36 -6.15 5.26
CA ALA A 34 16.05 -7.32 5.79
C ALA A 34 16.50 -8.27 4.67
N GLU A 35 15.64 -8.54 3.68
CA GLU A 35 16.00 -9.35 2.51
C GLU A 35 17.14 -8.72 1.71
N LEU A 36 17.04 -7.42 1.39
CA LEU A 36 18.07 -6.71 0.64
C LEU A 36 19.40 -6.65 1.40
N THR A 37 19.37 -6.48 2.73
CA THR A 37 20.57 -6.48 3.57
C THR A 37 21.27 -7.84 3.57
N ASP A 38 20.51 -8.93 3.63
CA ASP A 38 21.05 -10.30 3.56
C ASP A 38 21.68 -10.57 2.18
N LEU A 39 21.02 -10.14 1.10
CA LEU A 39 21.53 -10.25 -0.26
C LEU A 39 22.80 -9.42 -0.48
N GLU A 40 22.84 -8.17 -0.01
CA GLU A 40 24.02 -7.31 -0.04
C GLU A 40 25.19 -7.96 0.70
N THR A 41 24.94 -8.48 1.91
CA THR A 41 25.96 -9.15 2.71
C THR A 41 26.55 -10.35 1.97
N LYS A 42 25.70 -11.17 1.34
CA LYS A 42 26.14 -12.33 0.54
C LYS A 42 26.94 -11.92 -0.69
N LEU A 43 26.54 -10.83 -1.35
CA LEU A 43 27.25 -10.31 -2.53
C LEU A 43 28.64 -9.81 -2.15
N LEU A 44 28.74 -9.01 -1.09
CA LEU A 44 30.02 -8.49 -0.58
C LEU A 44 30.96 -9.62 -0.14
N GLN A 45 30.42 -10.69 0.44
CA GLN A 45 31.20 -11.87 0.78
C GLN A 45 31.73 -12.59 -0.47
N ALA A 46 30.88 -12.78 -1.50
CA ALA A 46 31.31 -13.39 -2.76
C ALA A 46 32.43 -12.57 -3.42
N GLU A 47 32.25 -11.25 -3.51
CA GLU A 47 33.23 -10.31 -4.04
C GLU A 47 34.59 -10.35 -3.33
N LYS A 48 34.58 -10.61 -2.02
CA LYS A 48 35.81 -10.75 -1.24
C LYS A 48 36.50 -12.09 -1.49
N VAL A 49 35.74 -13.18 -1.61
CA VAL A 49 36.28 -14.54 -1.79
C VAL A 49 36.81 -14.76 -3.22
N ASP A 50 36.18 -14.14 -4.22
CA ASP A 50 36.55 -14.27 -5.64
C ASP A 50 38.04 -14.00 -5.94
N PRO A 51 38.66 -12.89 -5.51
CA PRO A 51 40.09 -12.64 -5.76
C PRO A 51 41.03 -13.56 -4.95
N GLU A 52 40.59 -14.04 -3.78
CA GLU A 52 41.35 -14.93 -2.89
C GLU A 52 41.34 -16.40 -3.37
N SER A 53 40.41 -16.77 -4.25
CA SER A 53 40.22 -18.13 -4.76
C SER A 53 41.39 -18.71 -5.59
N GLY A 54 42.34 -17.86 -6.01
CA GLY A 54 43.43 -18.25 -6.91
C GLY A 54 43.02 -18.42 -8.38
N HIS A 55 41.72 -18.37 -8.72
CA HIS A 55 41.22 -18.52 -10.08
C HIS A 55 41.43 -17.23 -10.91
N ILE A 56 41.96 -17.37 -12.13
CA ILE A 56 42.35 -16.23 -12.98
C ILE A 56 41.14 -15.35 -13.30
N ASN A 57 40.01 -15.96 -13.67
CA ASN A 57 38.82 -15.20 -14.07
C ASN A 57 38.12 -14.52 -12.89
N ARG A 58 38.14 -15.14 -11.69
CA ARG A 58 37.44 -14.62 -10.50
C ARG A 58 38.05 -13.30 -10.02
N LYS A 59 39.36 -13.11 -10.22
CA LYS A 59 40.05 -11.83 -9.96
C LYS A 59 39.55 -10.67 -10.84
N ILE A 60 38.93 -10.97 -11.97
CA ILE A 60 38.49 -9.99 -12.96
C ILE A 60 36.99 -9.72 -12.85
N TYR A 61 36.22 -10.52 -12.10
CA TYR A 61 34.77 -10.37 -11.97
C TYR A 61 34.33 -8.95 -11.57
N SER A 62 35.03 -8.32 -10.64
CA SER A 62 34.77 -6.92 -10.21
C SER A 62 35.08 -5.86 -11.27
N ARG A 63 35.81 -6.24 -12.34
CA ARG A 63 36.28 -5.35 -13.40
C ARG A 63 35.66 -5.63 -14.76
N ASP A 64 35.10 -6.82 -14.98
CA ASP A 64 34.46 -7.20 -16.23
C ASP A 64 33.17 -7.99 -16.01
N TRP A 65 32.05 -7.31 -16.28
CA TRP A 65 30.71 -7.88 -16.25
C TRP A 65 30.55 -9.06 -17.22
N ARG A 66 31.22 -9.07 -18.38
CA ARG A 66 31.09 -10.20 -19.32
C ARG A 66 31.68 -11.48 -18.74
N THR A 67 32.85 -11.37 -18.12
CA THR A 67 33.49 -12.49 -17.44
C THR A 67 32.66 -12.96 -16.23
N LEU A 68 32.08 -12.03 -15.46
CA LEU A 68 31.19 -12.37 -14.35
C LEU A 68 29.89 -13.04 -14.83
N SER A 69 29.24 -12.51 -15.87
CA SER A 69 27.97 -13.06 -16.38
C SER A 69 28.13 -14.43 -17.04
N ALA A 70 29.27 -14.69 -17.68
CA ALA A 70 29.61 -16.00 -18.25
C ALA A 70 30.05 -17.04 -17.19
N SER A 71 30.24 -16.65 -15.93
CA SER A 71 30.76 -17.55 -14.87
C SER A 71 29.88 -18.76 -14.59
N VAL A 72 28.59 -18.69 -14.89
CA VAL A 72 27.63 -19.80 -14.73
C VAL A 72 27.73 -20.88 -15.82
N ASP A 73 28.32 -20.54 -16.97
CA ASP A 73 28.41 -21.45 -18.13
C ASP A 73 29.78 -22.12 -18.26
N VAL A 74 30.75 -21.75 -17.42
CA VAL A 74 32.12 -22.27 -17.43
C VAL A 74 32.27 -23.37 -16.38
N ALA A 75 32.81 -24.53 -16.78
CA ALA A 75 32.94 -25.72 -15.91
C ALA A 75 33.78 -25.48 -14.62
N ASP A 76 34.80 -24.61 -14.70
CA ASP A 76 35.65 -24.23 -13.56
C ASP A 76 35.26 -22.85 -12.96
N GLY A 77 34.17 -22.24 -13.43
CA GLY A 77 33.68 -20.95 -12.97
C GLY A 77 32.78 -21.08 -11.74
N ASP A 78 32.97 -20.19 -10.75
CA ASP A 78 32.00 -20.03 -9.68
C ASP A 78 31.02 -18.91 -10.05
N GLY A 79 29.77 -19.31 -10.30
CA GLY A 79 28.67 -18.41 -10.64
C GLY A 79 27.94 -17.81 -9.45
N THR A 80 28.42 -18.01 -8.22
CA THR A 80 27.74 -17.55 -6.99
C THR A 80 27.54 -16.04 -6.98
N GLN A 81 28.59 -15.25 -7.27
CA GLN A 81 28.49 -13.79 -7.32
C GLN A 81 27.46 -13.33 -8.37
N TRP A 82 27.49 -13.91 -9.57
CA TRP A 82 26.54 -13.58 -10.64
C TRP A 82 25.09 -13.92 -10.27
N ARG A 83 24.87 -15.08 -9.66
CA ARG A 83 23.54 -15.51 -9.21
C ARG A 83 23.00 -14.59 -8.13
N ILE A 84 23.82 -14.20 -7.16
CA ILE A 84 23.41 -13.24 -6.12
C ILE A 84 23.12 -11.89 -6.76
N SER A 85 23.96 -11.41 -7.66
CA SER A 85 23.74 -10.16 -8.39
C SER A 85 22.42 -10.16 -9.18
N CYS A 86 22.09 -11.26 -9.88
CA CYS A 86 20.80 -11.42 -10.56
C CYS A 86 19.60 -11.44 -9.59
N VAL A 87 19.77 -12.02 -8.40
CA VAL A 87 18.72 -12.04 -7.37
C VAL A 87 18.58 -10.66 -6.73
N CYS A 88 19.68 -9.95 -6.44
CA CYS A 88 19.65 -8.56 -6.00
C CYS A 88 18.95 -7.67 -7.02
N GLU A 89 19.31 -7.79 -8.29
CA GLU A 89 18.65 -7.07 -9.38
C GLU A 89 17.15 -7.39 -9.39
N ARG A 90 16.75 -8.66 -9.32
CA ARG A 90 15.33 -9.02 -9.28
C ARG A 90 14.62 -8.56 -8.00
N SER A 91 15.24 -8.62 -6.83
CA SER A 91 14.62 -8.22 -5.56
C SER A 91 14.52 -6.69 -5.45
N CYS A 92 15.51 -5.96 -5.97
CA CYS A 92 15.43 -4.50 -6.15
C CYS A 92 14.42 -4.13 -7.25
N MET A 93 14.34 -4.94 -8.32
CA MET A 93 13.49 -4.74 -9.49
C MET A 93 12.28 -5.68 -9.48
N ASN A 94 11.69 -6.03 -8.33
CA ASN A 94 10.59 -7.02 -8.25
C ASN A 94 9.31 -6.44 -8.88
N THR A 95 9.31 -6.39 -10.21
CA THR A 95 8.35 -5.76 -11.13
C THR A 95 7.70 -6.73 -12.09
N VAL A 96 7.95 -8.07 -12.07
CA VAL A 96 7.59 -8.87 -13.26
C VAL A 96 6.89 -10.22 -13.07
N ARG A 97 6.86 -10.92 -11.91
CA ARG A 97 6.54 -12.36 -12.04
C ARG A 97 5.82 -13.14 -10.95
N LEU A 98 4.83 -12.59 -10.26
CA LEU A 98 3.85 -13.42 -9.59
C LEU A 98 2.42 -12.98 -9.91
N ALA A 99 1.91 -13.62 -10.97
CA ALA A 99 0.52 -13.88 -11.30
C ALA A 99 -0.55 -13.30 -10.33
N GLY A 100 -1.17 -12.21 -10.77
CA GLY A 100 -2.64 -12.12 -10.81
C GLY A 100 -3.34 -11.27 -9.76
N ILE A 101 -2.69 -10.87 -8.67
CA ILE A 101 -3.33 -10.05 -7.62
C ILE A 101 -2.30 -9.09 -7.01
N GLU A 102 -2.63 -7.80 -7.03
CA GLU A 102 -2.15 -6.71 -6.17
C GLU A 102 -0.77 -6.04 -6.44
N ALA A 103 -0.87 -4.72 -6.61
CA ALA A 103 0.11 -3.63 -6.58
C ALA A 103 1.61 -3.98 -6.48
N ASP A 104 2.32 -3.61 -7.55
CA ASP A 104 3.77 -3.53 -7.65
C ASP A 104 4.33 -2.51 -6.65
N ILE A 105 5.15 -2.92 -5.70
CA ILE A 105 5.80 -1.99 -4.75
C ILE A 105 7.32 -2.21 -4.80
N GLU A 106 8.01 -1.31 -5.48
CA GLU A 106 9.46 -1.13 -5.38
C GLU A 106 9.79 -0.66 -3.95
N PRO A 107 10.89 -1.07 -3.30
CA PRO A 107 11.22 -0.60 -1.95
C PRO A 107 11.22 0.92 -1.83
N ASP A 108 11.77 1.60 -2.83
CA ASP A 108 11.78 3.06 -2.92
C ASP A 108 10.38 3.62 -3.19
N SER A 109 9.56 2.96 -4.01
CA SER A 109 8.15 3.37 -4.20
C SER A 109 7.32 3.15 -2.93
N ALA A 110 7.55 2.07 -2.18
CA ALA A 110 6.92 1.77 -0.89
C ALA A 110 7.16 2.91 0.10
N ILE A 111 8.42 3.35 0.18
CA ILE A 111 8.85 4.40 1.09
C ILE A 111 8.25 5.74 0.64
N LEU A 112 8.23 6.04 -0.66
CA LEU A 112 7.62 7.26 -1.20
C LEU A 112 6.11 7.29 -0.99
N GLU A 113 5.40 6.21 -1.27
CA GLU A 113 3.96 6.07 -1.03
C GLU A 113 3.67 6.18 0.47
N GLN A 114 4.44 5.51 1.32
CA GLN A 114 4.29 5.62 2.78
C GLN A 114 4.57 7.04 3.27
N ALA A 115 5.56 7.74 2.69
CA ALA A 115 5.84 9.13 3.01
C ALA A 115 4.68 10.04 2.59
N GLN A 116 4.07 9.80 1.43
CA GLN A 116 2.88 10.54 0.97
C GLN A 116 1.67 10.27 1.87
N ILE A 117 1.40 9.02 2.23
CA ILE A 117 0.30 8.65 3.12
C ILE A 117 0.51 9.26 4.52
N THR A 118 1.76 9.33 4.99
CA THR A 118 2.09 9.93 6.30
C THR A 118 1.87 11.45 6.32
N GLN A 119 1.93 12.13 5.17
CA GLN A 119 1.63 13.55 5.05
C GLN A 119 0.13 13.85 5.07
N LEU A 120 -0.73 12.85 4.92
CA LEU A 120 -2.19 13.04 4.96
C LEU A 120 -2.64 13.41 6.37
N SER A 121 -3.47 14.45 6.44
CA SER A 121 -3.96 14.98 7.70
C SER A 121 -4.97 14.03 8.36
N PRO A 122 -5.03 14.02 9.70
CA PRO A 122 -6.06 13.29 10.42
C PRO A 122 -7.46 13.80 10.04
N PRO A 123 -8.50 12.95 10.12
CA PRO A 123 -9.86 13.35 9.81
C PRO A 123 -10.37 14.42 10.77
N ASN A 124 -11.26 15.29 10.28
CA ASN A 124 -11.97 16.23 11.13
C ASN A 124 -12.87 15.45 12.13
N PRO A 125 -12.79 15.72 13.45
CA PRO A 125 -13.59 15.00 14.44
C PRO A 125 -15.11 15.04 14.19
N ARG A 126 -15.64 16.15 13.66
CA ARG A 126 -17.09 16.30 13.38
C ARG A 126 -17.54 15.39 12.24
N ASP A 127 -16.73 15.30 11.19
CA ASP A 127 -16.99 14.47 10.01
C ASP A 127 -16.91 12.98 10.36
N LEU A 128 -15.94 12.60 11.19
CA LEU A 128 -15.83 11.25 11.75
C LEU A 128 -17.06 10.88 12.59
N GLN A 129 -17.51 11.78 13.48
CA GLN A 129 -18.70 11.55 14.28
C GLN A 129 -19.97 11.42 13.42
N PHE A 130 -20.09 12.22 12.36
CA PHE A 130 -21.18 12.12 11.41
C PHE A 130 -21.20 10.75 10.73
N LEU A 131 -20.04 10.28 10.23
CA LEU A 131 -19.93 8.99 9.57
C LEU A 131 -20.35 7.83 10.50
N VAL A 132 -19.84 7.81 11.73
CA VAL A 132 -20.20 6.80 12.74
C VAL A 132 -21.70 6.84 13.04
N LYS A 133 -22.28 8.05 13.20
CA LYS A 133 -23.72 8.20 13.45
C LYS A 133 -24.55 7.73 12.26
N TYR A 134 -24.12 8.03 11.03
CA TYR A 134 -24.79 7.62 9.81
C TYR A 134 -24.86 6.09 9.69
N MET A 135 -23.76 5.39 9.99
CA MET A 135 -23.70 3.92 9.95
C MET A 135 -24.64 3.25 10.96
N ARG A 136 -24.83 3.86 12.13
CA ARG A 136 -25.70 3.34 13.19
C ARG A 136 -27.16 3.74 13.08
N ALA A 137 -27.48 4.78 12.29
CA ALA A 137 -28.83 5.34 12.24
C ALA A 137 -29.80 4.39 11.51
N PRO A 138 -30.82 3.83 12.20
CA PRO A 138 -31.80 2.95 11.55
C PRO A 138 -32.61 3.70 10.48
N SER A 139 -32.82 5.00 10.68
CA SER A 139 -33.53 5.89 9.75
C SER A 139 -32.80 6.12 8.42
N MET A 140 -31.51 5.80 8.33
CA MET A 140 -30.69 6.01 7.13
C MET A 140 -30.42 4.71 6.36
N GLY A 141 -31.23 3.66 6.60
CA GLY A 141 -31.14 2.39 5.89
C GLY A 141 -30.21 1.36 6.52
N ASN A 142 -29.79 1.58 7.77
CA ASN A 142 -28.95 0.66 8.56
C ASN A 142 -27.68 0.24 7.80
N VAL A 143 -26.82 1.22 7.50
CA VAL A 143 -25.60 1.03 6.71
C VAL A 143 -24.47 0.53 7.61
N TYR A 144 -24.55 -0.75 8.02
CA TYR A 144 -23.48 -1.40 8.80
C TYR A 144 -22.68 -2.38 7.93
N LEU A 145 -21.46 -2.65 8.40
CA LEU A 145 -20.60 -3.70 7.87
C LEU A 145 -20.62 -4.87 8.87
N LEU A 146 -20.34 -6.08 8.38
CA LEU A 146 -20.38 -7.31 9.19
C LEU A 146 -19.00 -7.92 9.46
N GLY A 147 -17.95 -7.41 8.82
CA GLY A 147 -16.60 -7.94 8.93
C GLY A 147 -15.83 -7.40 10.13
N PRO A 148 -14.59 -7.87 10.34
CA PRO A 148 -13.67 -7.34 11.37
C PRO A 148 -13.37 -5.83 11.23
N ASP A 149 -13.71 -5.25 10.08
CA ASP A 149 -13.60 -3.84 9.73
C ASP A 149 -14.84 -3.01 10.13
N SER A 150 -15.85 -3.63 10.75
CA SER A 150 -17.13 -2.96 11.04
C SER A 150 -17.05 -1.79 12.00
N ASP A 151 -16.04 -1.76 12.87
CA ASP A 151 -15.86 -0.76 13.93
C ASP A 151 -14.63 0.13 13.74
N ILE A 152 -14.03 0.13 12.53
CA ILE A 152 -12.82 0.91 12.20
C ILE A 152 -12.93 2.39 12.61
N TRP A 153 -14.07 3.02 12.38
CA TRP A 153 -14.30 4.44 12.68
C TRP A 153 -14.77 4.69 14.13
N GLU A 154 -15.18 3.63 14.85
CA GLU A 154 -15.73 3.73 16.20
C GLU A 154 -14.68 3.56 17.29
N LYS A 155 -13.72 2.67 17.03
CA LYS A 155 -12.52 2.49 17.86
C LYS A 155 -11.32 2.98 17.05
N PRO A 156 -11.20 4.30 16.81
CA PRO A 156 -10.01 4.80 16.17
C PRO A 156 -8.85 4.45 17.08
N ASN A 157 -7.99 3.52 16.66
CA ASN A 157 -6.64 3.48 17.17
C ASN A 157 -6.11 4.87 16.81
N HIS A 158 -5.93 5.74 17.81
CA HIS A 158 -6.02 7.22 17.70
C HIS A 158 -5.09 7.88 16.67
N LEU A 159 -4.25 7.10 15.97
CA LEU A 159 -3.22 7.58 15.07
C LEU A 159 -3.30 6.99 13.66
N ASP A 160 -4.21 6.06 13.35
CA ASP A 160 -4.16 5.30 12.08
C ASP A 160 -5.22 5.70 11.04
N LEU A 161 -6.05 6.72 11.31
CA LEU A 161 -7.02 7.24 10.35
C LEU A 161 -6.52 8.51 9.68
N PHE A 162 -6.81 8.64 8.39
CA PHE A 162 -6.58 9.85 7.61
C PHE A 162 -7.80 10.17 6.76
N ALA A 163 -7.94 11.43 6.38
CA ALA A 163 -8.91 11.85 5.37
C ALA A 163 -8.16 12.26 4.09
N ILE A 164 -8.69 11.88 2.92
CA ILE A 164 -8.10 12.29 1.63
C ILE A 164 -8.19 13.81 1.44
N ASN A 165 -9.29 14.42 1.88
CA ASN A 165 -9.51 15.86 1.75
C ASN A 165 -10.19 16.44 3.01
N PRO A 166 -9.44 16.59 4.12
CA PRO A 166 -9.98 17.14 5.35
C PRO A 166 -10.23 18.65 5.19
N LYS A 167 -11.46 19.10 5.37
CA LYS A 167 -11.81 20.54 5.37
C LYS A 167 -11.46 21.19 6.72
N THR A 168 -10.89 22.40 6.68
CA THR A 168 -10.27 23.07 7.83
C THR A 168 -11.21 23.85 8.77
N SER A 169 -12.45 24.22 8.38
CA SER A 169 -13.49 24.87 9.23
C SER A 169 -14.70 25.31 8.34
N ASP A 170 -15.91 25.72 8.77
CA ASP A 170 -16.68 25.65 10.04
C ASP A 170 -18.19 25.37 9.79
N ASN A 171 -18.65 24.95 8.59
CA ASN A 171 -20.10 25.00 8.27
C ASN A 171 -20.60 23.92 7.28
N SER A 172 -20.32 22.63 7.51
CA SER A 172 -20.43 21.65 6.42
C SER A 172 -21.12 20.33 6.75
N LEU A 173 -22.22 20.31 7.51
CA LEU A 173 -23.04 19.08 7.64
C LEU A 173 -24.57 19.31 7.54
N SER A 174 -25.04 20.55 7.67
CA SER A 174 -26.48 20.88 7.58
C SER A 174 -27.09 20.66 6.18
N ARG A 175 -26.25 20.52 5.15
CA ARG A 175 -26.66 20.33 3.74
C ARG A 175 -26.56 18.87 3.24
N LEU A 176 -25.97 17.99 4.05
CA LEU A 176 -25.50 16.65 3.65
C LEU A 176 -26.59 15.57 3.67
N ILE A 177 -27.51 15.67 4.64
CA ILE A 177 -28.62 14.72 4.80
C ILE A 177 -29.60 14.82 3.62
N THR A 178 -29.83 16.03 3.11
CA THR A 178 -30.88 16.27 2.13
C THR A 178 -30.52 15.67 0.77
N VAL A 179 -29.28 15.75 0.31
CA VAL A 179 -28.94 15.32 -1.07
C VAL A 179 -28.79 13.80 -1.16
N VAL A 180 -28.11 13.12 -0.23
CA VAL A 180 -27.92 11.66 -0.31
C VAL A 180 -29.24 10.91 -0.18
N VAL A 181 -30.08 11.33 0.77
CA VAL A 181 -31.39 10.70 0.98
C VAL A 181 -32.28 10.93 -0.24
N VAL A 182 -32.27 12.13 -0.82
CA VAL A 182 -33.04 12.45 -2.02
C VAL A 182 -32.53 11.70 -3.25
N ASP A 183 -31.21 11.61 -3.46
CA ASP A 183 -30.62 10.90 -4.61
C ASP A 183 -30.83 9.38 -4.51
N TRP A 184 -30.74 8.82 -3.30
CA TRP A 184 -31.03 7.41 -3.05
C TRP A 184 -32.53 7.10 -3.17
N PHE A 185 -33.39 7.98 -2.65
CA PHE A 185 -34.84 7.91 -2.84
C PHE A 185 -35.20 7.98 -4.33
N HIS A 186 -34.62 8.88 -5.11
CA HIS A 186 -34.85 8.95 -6.56
C HIS A 186 -34.34 7.72 -7.31
N ARG A 187 -33.18 7.15 -6.93
CA ARG A 187 -32.65 5.94 -7.59
C ARG A 187 -33.43 4.66 -7.27
N LEU A 188 -33.95 4.50 -6.06
CA LEU A 188 -34.68 3.30 -5.65
C LEU A 188 -36.20 3.40 -5.82
N VAL A 189 -36.79 4.57 -5.64
CA VAL A 189 -38.24 4.79 -5.77
C VAL A 189 -38.60 5.31 -7.17
N GLY A 190 -37.71 6.06 -7.85
CA GLY A 190 -37.95 6.58 -9.20
C GLY A 190 -38.11 5.50 -10.28
N TRP A 191 -37.69 4.26 -10.03
CA TRP A 191 -37.99 3.10 -10.89
C TRP A 191 -39.43 2.57 -10.75
N ARG A 192 -40.17 2.98 -9.71
CA ARG A 192 -41.56 2.58 -9.47
C ARG A 192 -42.60 3.65 -9.82
N ILE A 193 -42.18 4.83 -10.25
CA ILE A 193 -43.06 5.89 -10.70
C ILE A 193 -42.59 6.37 -12.09
N ARG A 194 -42.85 5.55 -13.11
CA ARG A 194 -43.11 6.06 -14.45
C ARG A 194 -44.62 6.10 -14.61
N VAL A 195 -45.09 7.30 -14.96
CA VAL A 195 -46.47 7.67 -15.33
C VAL A 195 -47.07 6.66 -16.32
#